data_AF-V8P6V1-F1
#
_entry.id   AF-V8P6V1-F1
#
_cell.length_a   1.000
_cell.length_b   1.000
_cell.length_c   1.000
_cell.angle_alpha   90.00
_cell.angle_beta   90.00
_cell.angle_gamma   90.00
#
_symmetry.space_group_name_H-M   'P 1'
#
loop_
_entity.id
_entity.type
_entity.pdbx_description
1 polymer ?
#
loop_
_entity_poly.entity_id
_entity_poly.type
_entity_poly.pdbx_seq_one_letter_code
_entity_poly.pdbx_strand_id
1 'polypeptide(L)'
;VLSNGIQSTPLNLATYWKCNASTTDVRVDYKYNPASMAMPSMLSNIQVIVPVDGGVINMQSLPPAKWNSEQMKALWKLASISEKSENGGSGSLRAKFDLSEGPSKPTTLAVQFISEGSTLSGVDVELVGTGYRLSLIKKRFATAQF
;
A
#
# COMPACT_ATOMS: atom_id res chain seq x y z
N VAL A 1 -24.13 -6.60 -10.29
CA VAL A 1 -23.63 -6.34 -8.92
C VAL A 1 -22.43 -5.43 -9.05
N LEU A 2 -22.58 -4.15 -8.70
CA LEU A 2 -21.43 -3.24 -8.64
C LEU A 2 -20.57 -3.72 -7.46
N SER A 3 -19.37 -4.24 -7.74
CA SER A 3 -18.43 -4.59 -6.68
C SER A 3 -18.05 -3.31 -5.96
N ASN A 4 -18.35 -3.21 -4.66
CA ASN A 4 -17.75 -2.18 -3.82
C ASN A 4 -16.26 -2.52 -3.67
N GLY A 5 -15.45 -2.14 -4.65
CA GLY A 5 -14.04 -2.56 -4.76
C GLY A 5 -13.23 -2.34 -3.49
N ILE A 6 -13.56 -1.31 -2.71
CA ILE A 6 -12.92 -0.98 -1.42
C ILE A 6 -13.15 -2.03 -0.31
N GLN A 7 -14.20 -2.85 -0.41
CA GLN A 7 -14.44 -3.94 0.53
C GLN A 7 -13.57 -5.17 0.20
N SER A 8 -13.14 -5.30 -1.05
CA SER A 8 -12.31 -6.41 -1.54
C SER A 8 -10.81 -6.10 -1.56
N THR A 9 -10.40 -4.92 -1.09
CA THR A 9 -8.98 -4.51 -1.01
C THR A 9 -8.41 -4.75 0.39
N PRO A 10 -7.29 -5.49 0.54
CA PRO A 10 -6.64 -5.75 1.83
C PRO A 10 -6.09 -4.53 2.57
N LEU A 11 -5.77 -3.49 1.80
CA LEU A 11 -5.28 -2.22 2.32
C LEU A 11 -6.02 -1.10 1.61
N ASN A 12 -6.88 -0.41 2.34
CA ASN A 12 -7.64 0.72 1.83
C ASN A 12 -6.77 1.97 1.93
N LEU A 13 -6.79 2.81 0.89
CA LEU A 13 -5.96 4.00 0.79
C LEU A 13 -6.82 5.21 0.48
N ALA A 14 -6.48 6.35 1.09
CA ALA A 14 -7.04 7.64 0.76
C ALA A 14 -5.91 8.66 0.67
N THR A 15 -5.85 9.42 -0.43
CA THR A 15 -4.76 10.36 -0.69
C THR A 15 -5.28 11.78 -0.77
N TYR A 16 -4.56 12.70 -0.13
CA TYR A 16 -4.86 14.12 -0.11
C TYR A 16 -3.62 14.89 -0.55
N TRP A 17 -3.86 15.88 -1.41
CA TRP A 17 -2.83 16.74 -1.98
C TRP A 17 -3.18 18.19 -1.72
N LYS A 18 -2.20 18.97 -1.28
CA LYS A 18 -2.28 20.43 -1.24
C LYS A 18 -1.10 20.99 -2.01
N CYS A 19 -1.35 21.39 -3.25
CA CYS A 19 -0.33 21.91 -4.15
C CYS A 19 -0.36 23.44 -4.14
N ASN A 20 0.71 24.05 -3.64
CA ASN A 20 0.96 25.49 -3.68
C ASN A 20 2.14 25.79 -4.63
N ALA A 21 2.39 27.06 -4.93
CA ALA A 21 3.45 27.46 -5.86
C ALA A 21 4.87 27.02 -5.42
N SER A 22 5.16 27.07 -4.12
CA SER A 22 6.49 26.75 -3.57
C SER A 22 6.52 25.47 -2.73
N THR A 23 5.35 24.87 -2.46
CA THR A 23 5.26 23.70 -1.57
C THR A 23 4.15 22.76 -2.01
N THR A 24 4.37 21.46 -1.84
CA THR A 24 3.32 20.44 -1.97
C THR A 24 3.25 19.63 -0.68
N ASP A 25 2.06 19.54 -0.07
CA ASP A 25 1.80 18.63 1.05
C ASP A 25 1.03 17.40 0.54
N VAL A 26 1.52 16.22 0.91
CA VAL A 26 0.88 14.93 0.62
C VAL A 26 0.53 14.22 1.92
N ARG A 27 -0.68 13.67 1.99
CA ARG A 27 -1.12 12.75 3.03
C ARG A 27 -1.72 11.49 2.41
N VAL A 28 -1.24 10.33 2.81
CA VAL A 28 -1.79 9.02 2.46
C VAL A 28 -2.28 8.36 3.75
N ASP A 29 -3.59 8.27 3.92
CA ASP A 29 -4.19 7.47 4.97
C ASP A 29 -4.34 6.03 4.48
N TYR A 30 -4.03 5.08 5.35
CA TYR A 30 -4.19 3.66 5.08
C TYR A 30 -4.99 2.99 6.19
N LYS A 31 -5.74 1.95 5.81
CA LYS A 31 -6.50 1.11 6.73
C LYS A 31 -6.47 -0.34 6.29
N TYR A 32 -5.96 -1.20 7.16
CA TYR A 32 -6.02 -2.64 6.98
C TYR A 32 -7.47 -3.13 6.96
N ASN A 33 -7.78 -4.02 6.02
CA ASN A 33 -9.12 -4.57 5.82
C ASN A 33 -9.09 -6.10 5.94
N PRO A 34 -9.32 -6.67 7.14
CA PRO A 34 -9.35 -8.12 7.35
C PRO A 34 -10.48 -8.80 6.56
N ALA A 35 -11.61 -8.10 6.37
CA ALA A 35 -12.80 -8.65 5.75
C ALA A 35 -12.64 -8.94 4.25
N SER A 36 -11.58 -8.43 3.61
CA SER A 36 -11.29 -8.73 2.20
C SER A 36 -10.55 -10.06 2.00
N MET A 37 -10.22 -10.77 3.07
CA MET A 37 -9.44 -12.01 3.03
C MET A 37 -10.27 -13.15 3.59
N ALA A 38 -10.14 -14.34 3.00
CA ALA A 38 -10.84 -15.52 3.48
C ALA A 38 -10.38 -15.91 4.90
N MET A 39 -9.09 -15.75 5.17
CA MET A 39 -8.51 -15.80 6.52
C MET A 39 -7.65 -14.56 6.72
N PRO A 40 -7.94 -13.67 7.68
CA PRO A 40 -7.14 -12.48 7.91
C PRO A 40 -5.67 -12.82 8.15
N SER A 41 -4.78 -12.23 7.34
CA SER A 41 -3.33 -12.45 7.42
C SER A 41 -2.59 -11.12 7.34
N MET A 42 -1.39 -11.10 7.93
CA MET A 42 -0.55 -9.90 7.95
C MET A 42 -0.13 -9.51 6.52
N LEU A 43 -0.14 -8.22 6.24
CA LEU A 43 0.54 -7.66 5.06
C LEU A 43 1.98 -7.34 5.46
N SER A 44 2.94 -7.73 4.65
CA SER A 44 4.37 -7.51 4.88
C SER A 44 5.04 -6.84 3.70
N ASN A 45 6.23 -6.29 3.93
CA ASN A 45 7.03 -5.60 2.91
C ASN A 45 6.25 -4.48 2.22
N ILE A 46 5.49 -3.69 3.01
CA ILE A 46 4.66 -2.64 2.44
C ILE A 46 5.56 -1.50 1.95
N GLN A 47 5.41 -1.12 0.70
CA GLN A 47 6.07 0.03 0.10
C GLN A 47 5.01 0.95 -0.49
N VAL A 48 5.05 2.23 -0.12
CA VAL A 48 4.17 3.26 -0.67
C VAL A 48 5.04 4.25 -1.43
N ILE A 49 4.77 4.39 -2.72
CA ILE A 49 5.55 5.21 -3.65
C ILE A 49 4.67 6.34 -4.14
N VAL A 50 5.10 7.58 -3.91
CA VAL A 50 4.38 8.78 -4.36
C VAL A 50 5.30 9.58 -5.31
N PRO A 51 4.96 9.69 -6.60
CA PRO A 51 5.65 10.58 -7.53
C PRO A 51 5.31 12.04 -7.24
N VAL A 52 6.31 12.93 -7.22
CA VAL A 52 6.09 14.38 -7.00
C VAL A 52 6.95 15.17 -7.98
N ASP A 53 6.30 16.01 -8.80
CA ASP A 53 6.96 16.92 -9.76
C ASP A 53 7.14 18.34 -9.18
N GLY A 54 7.61 19.27 -10.01
CA GLY A 54 7.78 20.68 -9.64
C GLY A 54 9.16 21.03 -9.06
N GLY A 55 10.20 20.25 -9.40
CA GLY A 55 11.58 20.54 -8.98
C GLY A 55 11.74 20.48 -7.45
N VAL A 56 11.46 19.32 -6.85
CA VAL A 56 11.59 19.12 -5.40
C VAL A 56 13.03 19.39 -4.95
N ILE A 57 13.18 20.40 -4.10
CA ILE A 57 14.46 20.81 -3.50
C ILE A 57 14.69 20.07 -2.19
N ASN A 58 13.61 19.88 -1.42
CA ASN A 58 13.68 19.30 -0.08
C ASN A 58 12.39 18.53 0.24
N MET A 59 12.51 17.49 1.06
CA MET A 59 11.39 16.69 1.54
C MET A 59 11.47 16.51 3.04
N GLN A 60 10.36 16.78 3.73
CA GLN A 60 10.15 16.44 5.14
C GLN A 60 8.99 15.46 5.24
N SER A 61 9.14 14.37 6.00
CA SER A 61 8.14 13.31 6.05
C SER A 61 7.96 12.71 7.44
N LEU A 62 6.72 12.34 7.77
CA LEU A 62 6.38 11.58 8.97
C LEU A 62 5.34 10.48 8.64
N PRO A 63 5.64 9.19 8.87
CA PRO A 63 6.94 8.66 9.29
C PRO A 63 8.04 8.92 8.23
N PRO A 64 9.32 8.69 8.57
CA PRO A 64 10.43 8.92 7.64
C PRO A 64 10.27 8.15 6.31
N ALA A 65 10.43 8.85 5.21
CA ALA A 65 10.50 8.32 3.85
C ALA A 65 11.85 8.60 3.20
N LYS A 66 12.14 7.89 2.12
CA LYS A 66 13.26 8.18 1.24
C LYS A 66 12.78 8.96 0.03
N TRP A 67 13.44 10.07 -0.29
CA TRP A 67 13.28 10.76 -1.56
C TRP A 67 14.28 10.20 -2.58
N ASN A 68 13.80 9.88 -3.79
CA ASN A 68 14.62 9.53 -4.94
C ASN A 68 14.50 10.66 -5.97
N SER A 69 15.56 11.46 -6.13
CA SER A 69 15.60 12.58 -7.07
C SER A 69 15.74 12.15 -8.53
N GLU A 70 16.32 10.99 -8.83
CA GLU A 70 16.45 10.50 -10.21
C GLU A 70 15.08 10.12 -10.80
N GLN A 71 14.21 9.56 -9.95
CA GLN A 71 12.87 9.12 -10.34
C GLN A 71 11.75 10.05 -9.90
N MET A 72 12.08 11.11 -9.15
CA MET A 72 11.15 12.07 -8.56
C MET A 72 10.06 11.40 -7.71
N LYS A 73 10.47 10.50 -6.80
CA LYS A 73 9.56 9.67 -6.00
C LYS A 73 9.91 9.68 -4.52
N ALA A 74 8.90 9.85 -3.67
CA ALA A 74 8.96 9.54 -2.26
C ALA A 74 8.60 8.07 -2.02
N LEU A 75 9.33 7.40 -1.13
CA LEU A 75 9.14 6.00 -0.77
C LEU A 75 9.06 5.83 0.74
N TRP A 76 7.90 5.37 1.22
CA TRP A 76 7.75 4.83 2.57
C TRP A 76 7.89 3.31 2.55
N LYS A 77 8.55 2.76 3.56
CA LYS A 77 8.60 1.31 3.82
C LYS A 77 8.01 1.03 5.20
N LEU A 78 6.94 0.24 5.25
CA LEU A 78 6.36 -0.24 6.50
C LEU A 78 6.62 -1.74 6.60
N ALA A 79 7.09 -2.19 7.77
CA ALA A 79 7.50 -3.58 7.95
C ALA A 79 6.32 -4.54 7.77
N SER A 80 5.23 -4.30 8.50
CA SER A 80 4.01 -5.08 8.40
C SER A 80 2.79 -4.33 8.94
N ILE A 81 1.60 -4.76 8.51
CA ILE A 81 0.30 -4.25 8.97
C ILE A 81 -0.64 -5.44 9.20
N SER A 82 -1.33 -5.44 10.34
CA SER A 82 -2.39 -6.39 10.70
C SER A 82 -3.36 -5.76 11.70
N GLU A 83 -4.40 -6.49 12.11
CA GLU A 83 -5.32 -6.04 13.18
C GLU A 83 -4.61 -5.80 14.52
N LYS A 84 -3.48 -6.48 14.76
CA LYS A 84 -2.68 -6.37 15.99
C LYS A 84 -1.69 -5.21 15.96
N SER A 85 -1.53 -4.57 14.80
CA SER A 85 -0.69 -3.38 14.68
C SER A 85 -1.34 -2.21 15.43
N GLU A 86 -0.53 -1.19 15.74
CA GLU A 86 -1.02 0.04 16.34
C GLU A 86 -2.23 0.61 15.57
N ASN A 87 -3.20 1.16 16.32
CA ASN A 87 -4.47 1.68 15.78
C ASN A 87 -5.25 0.68 14.90
N GLY A 88 -5.10 -0.62 15.15
CA GLY A 88 -5.80 -1.67 14.40
C GLY A 88 -5.37 -1.76 12.93
N GLY A 89 -4.12 -1.40 12.63
CA GLY A 89 -3.60 -1.40 11.25
C GLY A 89 -4.05 -0.19 10.42
N SER A 90 -4.49 0.88 11.08
CA SER A 90 -4.79 2.18 10.45
C SER A 90 -3.68 3.19 10.73
N GLY A 91 -3.41 4.08 9.78
CA GLY A 91 -2.41 5.13 9.98
C GLY A 91 -2.35 6.13 8.84
N SER A 92 -1.36 7.00 8.90
CA SER A 92 -1.18 8.09 7.93
C SER A 92 0.29 8.31 7.61
N LEU A 93 0.60 8.46 6.33
CA LEU A 93 1.90 8.87 5.82
C LEU A 93 1.79 10.32 5.36
N ARG A 94 2.68 11.19 5.83
CA ARG A 94 2.66 12.61 5.48
C ARG A 94 4.01 13.04 4.95
N ALA A 95 4.03 13.87 3.92
CA ALA A 95 5.23 14.56 3.48
C ALA A 95 4.91 15.98 3.03
N LYS A 96 5.87 16.88 3.23
CA LYS A 96 5.92 18.22 2.67
C LYS A 96 7.14 18.31 1.77
N PHE A 97 6.94 18.84 0.58
CA PHE A 97 7.95 19.03 -0.44
C PHE A 97 8.12 20.52 -0.69
N ASP A 98 9.35 21.02 -0.65
CA ASP A 98 9.69 22.38 -1.09
C ASP A 98 10.08 22.33 -2.57
N LEU A 99 9.55 23.24 -3.37
CA LEU A 99 9.60 23.20 -4.84
C LEU A 99 10.34 24.40 -5.42
N SER A 100 11.11 24.18 -6.50
CA SER A 100 11.68 25.27 -7.33
C SER A 100 10.77 25.68 -8.48
N GLU A 101 9.96 24.75 -9.00
CA GLU A 101 9.17 24.91 -10.23
C GLU A 101 7.72 24.45 -10.01
N GLY A 102 7.12 24.82 -8.88
CA GLY A 102 5.75 24.45 -8.57
C GLY A 102 4.68 25.22 -9.37
N PRO A 103 3.39 24.88 -9.19
CA PRO A 103 2.88 23.85 -8.29
C PRO A 103 3.02 22.44 -8.86
N SER A 104 3.17 21.44 -7.98
CA SER A 104 3.10 20.04 -8.39
C SER A 104 1.70 19.64 -8.85
N LYS A 105 1.59 18.60 -9.67
CA LYS A 105 0.32 17.98 -10.06
C LYS A 105 0.10 16.70 -9.25
N PRO A 106 -1.09 16.51 -8.63
CA PRO A 106 -1.42 15.24 -7.99
C PRO A 106 -1.28 14.06 -8.97
N THR A 107 -0.58 13.00 -8.55
CA THR A 107 -0.40 11.79 -9.35
C THR A 107 -0.86 10.55 -8.58
N THR A 108 -1.06 9.46 -9.33
CA THR A 108 -1.37 8.14 -8.76
C THR A 108 -0.16 7.60 -8.02
N LEU A 109 -0.35 7.25 -6.75
CA LEU A 109 0.63 6.54 -5.96
C LEU A 109 0.60 5.04 -6.28
N ALA A 110 1.71 4.35 -6.04
CA ALA A 110 1.79 2.89 -6.12
C ALA A 110 2.00 2.28 -4.74
N VAL A 111 1.37 1.13 -4.48
CA VAL A 111 1.59 0.35 -3.25
C VAL A 111 1.98 -1.08 -3.56
N GLN A 112 3.03 -1.55 -2.88
CA GLN A 112 3.49 -2.92 -2.92
C GLN A 112 3.36 -3.57 -1.56
N PHE A 113 2.80 -4.78 -1.48
CA PHE A 113 2.86 -5.62 -0.29
C PHE A 113 2.70 -7.09 -0.66
N ILE A 114 3.05 -7.97 0.27
CA ILE A 114 2.86 -9.42 0.16
C ILE A 114 2.08 -9.91 1.38
N SER A 115 1.29 -10.95 1.23
CA SER A 115 0.70 -11.71 2.33
C SER A 115 0.83 -13.20 2.08
N GLU A 116 1.20 -13.94 3.12
CA GLU A 116 1.35 -15.39 3.10
C GLU A 116 0.37 -16.03 4.08
N GLY A 117 -0.10 -17.24 3.75
CA GLY A 117 -1.03 -18.02 4.56
C GLY A 117 -2.51 -17.79 4.24
N SER A 118 -2.83 -16.98 3.22
CA SER A 118 -4.23 -16.67 2.86
C SER A 118 -4.42 -16.43 1.36
N THR A 119 -5.68 -16.39 0.93
CA THR A 119 -6.14 -16.02 -0.41
C THR A 119 -7.22 -14.94 -0.30
N LEU A 120 -7.32 -14.10 -1.33
CA LEU A 120 -8.44 -13.17 -1.49
C LEU A 120 -9.71 -13.89 -1.94
N SER A 121 -9.57 -14.95 -2.74
CA SER A 121 -10.69 -15.67 -3.34
C SER A 121 -11.34 -16.71 -2.41
N GLY A 122 -10.65 -17.12 -1.33
CA GLY A 122 -11.07 -18.24 -0.49
C GLY A 122 -11.01 -19.62 -1.17
N VAL A 123 -10.50 -19.69 -2.41
CA VAL A 123 -10.40 -20.97 -3.14
C VAL A 123 -9.48 -21.94 -2.40
N ASP A 124 -9.91 -23.20 -2.35
CA ASP A 124 -9.13 -24.32 -1.84
C ASP A 124 -9.00 -25.44 -2.87
N VAL A 125 -8.08 -26.37 -2.62
CA VAL A 125 -7.79 -27.50 -3.51
C VAL A 125 -7.86 -28.80 -2.73
N GLU A 126 -8.64 -29.74 -3.25
CA GLU A 126 -8.75 -31.11 -2.74
C GLU A 126 -8.40 -32.11 -3.85
N LEU A 127 -7.75 -33.22 -3.49
CA LEU A 127 -7.49 -34.33 -4.41
C LEU A 127 -8.60 -35.37 -4.31
N VAL A 128 -9.12 -35.79 -5.47
CA VAL A 128 -10.10 -36.88 -5.55
C VAL A 128 -9.40 -38.13 -6.10
N GLY A 129 -9.53 -39.25 -5.39
CA GLY A 129 -8.96 -40.55 -5.76
C GLY A 129 -7.81 -41.01 -4.85
N THR A 130 -7.43 -42.27 -4.96
CA THR A 130 -6.36 -42.89 -4.16
C THR A 130 -5.05 -42.92 -4.93
N GLY A 131 -3.93 -42.60 -4.28
CA GLY A 131 -2.57 -42.70 -4.87
C GLY A 131 -1.76 -41.41 -4.88
N TYR A 132 -2.37 -40.28 -4.56
CA TYR A 132 -1.71 -38.99 -4.44
C TYR A 132 -1.97 -38.37 -3.07
N ARG A 133 -1.02 -37.56 -2.59
CA ARG A 133 -1.19 -36.73 -1.39
C ARG A 133 -0.68 -35.32 -1.65
N LEU A 134 -1.38 -34.32 -1.15
CA LEU A 134 -0.85 -32.96 -1.05
C LEU A 134 0.03 -32.90 0.19
N SER A 135 1.34 -32.70 0.00
CA SER A 135 2.27 -32.53 1.12
C SER A 135 2.24 -31.10 1.70
N LEU A 136 1.89 -30.12 0.86
CA LEU A 136 1.81 -28.71 1.24
C LEU A 136 0.93 -27.95 0.25
N ILE A 137 0.01 -27.13 0.77
CA ILE A 137 -0.73 -26.13 0.00
C ILE A 137 -0.23 -24.75 0.43
N LYS A 138 0.42 -24.01 -0.49
CA LYS A 138 0.88 -22.64 -0.22
C LYS A 138 -0.15 -21.65 -0.73
N LYS A 139 -0.72 -20.84 0.17
CA LYS A 139 -1.66 -19.76 -0.12
C LYS A 139 -0.95 -18.42 0.09
N ARG A 140 -0.94 -17.55 -0.93
CA ARG A 140 -0.34 -16.22 -0.87
C ARG A 140 -1.01 -15.26 -1.85
N PHE A 141 -0.96 -13.97 -1.56
CA PHE A 141 -1.28 -12.90 -2.52
C PHE A 141 -0.29 -11.75 -2.37
N ALA A 142 -0.17 -10.96 -3.42
CA ALA A 142 0.64 -9.74 -3.45
C ALA A 142 -0.08 -8.71 -4.32
N THR A 143 0.25 -7.43 -4.15
CA THR A 143 -0.25 -6.45 -5.12
C THR A 143 0.43 -6.62 -6.47
N ALA A 144 -0.33 -6.43 -7.55
CA ALA A 144 0.23 -6.10 -8.85
C ALA A 144 0.48 -4.58 -8.91
N GLN A 145 1.18 -4.08 -9.93
CA GLN A 145 1.21 -2.63 -10.16
C GLN A 145 -0.23 -2.14 -10.36
N PHE A 146 -0.65 -1.22 -9.49
CA PHE A 146 -1.87 -0.43 -9.60
C PHE A 146 -1.48 1.03 -9.80
#